data_AF-A0A259PGV1-F1
#
_entry.id   AF-A0A259PGV1-F1
#
_cell.length_a   1.000
_cell.length_b   1.000
_cell.length_c   1.000
_cell.angle_alpha   90.00
_cell.angle_beta   90.00
_cell.angle_gamma   90.00
#
_symmetry.space_group_name_H-M   'P 1'
#
loop_
_entity.id
_entity.type
_entity.pdbx_description
1 polymer ?
#
loop_
_entity_poly.entity_id
_entity_poly.type
_entity_poly.pdbx_seq_one_letter_code
_entity_poly.pdbx_strand_id
1 'polypeptide(L)'
;MFKFTKYSLILALWFTLIGQTGAKEPDQISVKSPQISAENLKDSTVNLGHPEDPTCLISTFTYRGTYIQILSYSSYGYGPCDQKAFESLTLPTIAASLATLDRKPYFILKGGMNRTTASSVTMGLTAPFIEIGVLKFSIIAETILPLNVLLTSPNLVKQGFTATPYVEYPSIEKSYYFWAPGSEIYELIDRNGIPFVMTSYSSQYDPNVKLQDLKKLPAVLTLPPGWTFRMRTLDKVLQIRAKQLAGFTTVRIMDEFGNFYIKNKADD
;
A
#
# COMPACT_ATOMS: atom_id res chain seq x y z
N MET A 1 68.23 0.44 -8.63
CA MET A 1 67.63 -0.42 -9.67
C MET A 1 66.12 -0.44 -9.48
N PHE A 2 65.40 -0.52 -10.59
CA PHE A 2 63.94 -0.57 -10.79
C PHE A 2 63.18 0.77 -10.93
N LYS A 3 62.42 0.81 -12.04
CA LYS A 3 61.88 1.95 -12.79
C LYS A 3 60.52 2.39 -12.25
N PHE A 4 60.29 3.71 -12.24
CA PHE A 4 58.95 4.31 -12.12
C PHE A 4 58.24 4.31 -13.49
N THR A 5 56.95 3.97 -13.50
CA THR A 5 56.06 4.17 -14.65
C THR A 5 54.93 5.12 -14.23
N LYS A 6 54.58 6.00 -15.17
CA LYS A 6 53.74 7.21 -15.08
C LYS A 6 52.36 7.00 -14.43
N TYR A 7 51.80 8.14 -14.01
CA TYR A 7 50.43 8.41 -13.55
C TYR A 7 50.21 8.48 -12.03
N SER A 8 50.94 9.41 -11.40
CA SER A 8 50.42 10.17 -10.25
C SER A 8 50.85 11.62 -10.41
N LEU A 9 50.16 12.32 -11.31
CA LEU A 9 50.05 13.77 -11.29
C LEU A 9 48.57 14.07 -11.48
N ILE A 10 47.95 14.56 -10.42
CA ILE A 10 46.99 15.67 -10.33
C ILE A 10 46.36 15.52 -8.95
N LEU A 11 47.10 15.96 -7.93
CA LEU A 11 46.54 16.27 -6.61
C LEU A 11 47.45 17.26 -5.87
N ALA A 12 47.69 18.43 -6.48
CA ALA A 12 48.30 19.58 -5.80
C ALA A 12 48.21 20.83 -6.70
N LEU A 13 47.01 21.38 -6.84
CA LEU A 13 46.81 22.78 -7.23
C LEU A 13 45.51 23.26 -6.58
N TRP A 14 45.55 23.26 -5.25
CA TRP A 14 44.73 24.11 -4.41
C TRP A 14 45.61 25.28 -3.97
N PHE A 15 45.03 26.47 -3.95
CA PHE A 15 45.61 27.75 -3.52
C PHE A 15 46.62 28.40 -4.47
N THR A 16 46.09 29.18 -5.42
CA THR A 16 46.37 30.63 -5.57
C THR A 16 45.68 31.15 -6.82
N LEU A 17 44.39 31.48 -6.72
CA LEU A 17 43.74 32.46 -7.61
C LEU A 17 42.38 32.84 -7.00
N ILE A 18 42.44 33.62 -5.92
CA ILE A 18 41.36 34.51 -5.51
C ILE A 18 41.55 35.77 -6.36
N GLY A 19 40.62 36.04 -7.27
CA GLY A 19 40.69 37.23 -8.11
C GLY A 19 39.56 37.31 -9.11
N GLN A 20 38.44 37.86 -8.66
CA GLN A 20 37.43 38.55 -9.47
C GLN A 20 36.77 37.75 -10.61
N THR A 21 35.60 37.18 -10.34
CA THR A 21 34.44 37.29 -11.25
C THR A 21 33.18 37.00 -10.42
N GLY A 22 32.16 37.86 -10.58
CA GLY A 22 30.93 37.81 -9.80
C GLY A 22 30.22 36.46 -9.91
N ALA A 23 29.82 35.92 -8.76
CA ALA A 23 28.97 34.75 -8.69
C ALA A 23 27.64 35.06 -9.39
N LYS A 24 27.37 34.34 -10.49
CA LYS A 24 26.02 34.20 -11.03
C LYS A 24 25.45 32.91 -10.46
N GLU A 25 24.46 33.07 -9.59
CA GLU A 25 23.68 31.99 -8.99
C GLU A 25 23.09 31.09 -10.09
N PRO A 26 23.12 29.76 -9.97
CA PRO A 26 22.46 28.89 -10.93
C PRO A 26 20.94 29.10 -10.84
N ASP A 27 20.33 29.38 -12.00
CA ASP A 27 18.89 29.63 -12.15
C ASP A 27 18.05 28.64 -11.34
N GLN A 28 17.30 29.16 -10.37
CA GLN A 28 16.24 28.41 -9.72
C GLN A 28 15.19 28.04 -10.76
N ILE A 29 15.10 26.76 -11.10
CA ILE A 29 13.91 26.22 -11.73
C ILE A 29 12.78 26.36 -10.70
N SER A 30 11.96 27.40 -10.87
CA SER A 30 10.73 27.61 -10.13
C SER A 30 9.79 26.43 -10.39
N VAL A 31 9.85 25.41 -9.51
CA VAL A 31 8.79 24.41 -9.40
C VAL A 31 7.55 25.15 -8.90
N LYS A 32 6.67 25.54 -9.84
CA LYS A 32 5.32 25.96 -9.48
C LYS A 32 4.64 24.75 -8.83
N SER A 33 4.56 24.76 -7.50
CA SER A 33 3.55 23.95 -6.80
C SER A 33 2.20 24.21 -7.47
N PRO A 34 1.42 23.16 -7.80
CA PRO A 34 0.05 23.37 -8.26
C PRO A 34 -0.67 24.17 -7.17
N GLN A 35 -1.05 25.40 -7.51
CA GLN A 35 -1.87 26.22 -6.64
C GLN A 35 -3.21 25.49 -6.53
N ILE A 36 -3.49 24.93 -5.35
CA ILE A 36 -4.79 24.37 -5.02
C ILE A 36 -5.76 25.55 -5.01
N SER A 37 -6.54 25.73 -6.08
CA SER A 37 -7.63 26.69 -6.08
C SER A 37 -8.71 26.20 -5.12
N ALA A 38 -9.33 27.12 -4.39
CA ALA A 38 -10.40 26.85 -3.44
C ALA A 38 -11.64 26.18 -4.09
N GLU A 39 -11.71 26.11 -5.42
CA GLU A 39 -12.74 25.36 -6.16
C GLU A 39 -12.58 23.84 -6.05
N ASN A 40 -11.34 23.32 -5.98
CA ASN A 40 -11.09 21.88 -5.82
C ASN A 40 -11.39 21.34 -4.41
N LEU A 41 -11.67 22.23 -3.45
CA LEU A 41 -12.08 21.87 -2.08
C LEU A 41 -13.61 21.70 -1.93
N LYS A 42 -14.40 22.13 -2.92
CA LYS A 42 -15.87 21.99 -2.88
C LYS A 42 -16.38 20.60 -3.24
N ASP A 43 -15.55 19.79 -3.90
CA ASP A 43 -15.93 18.45 -4.36
C ASP A 43 -15.22 17.31 -3.58
N SER A 44 -14.47 17.66 -2.52
CA SER A 44 -14.10 16.67 -1.52
C SER A 44 -15.30 16.39 -0.62
N THR A 45 -16.31 15.69 -1.15
CA THR A 45 -17.18 14.94 -0.25
C THR A 45 -16.27 13.97 0.48
N VAL A 46 -16.10 14.17 1.79
CA VAL A 46 -15.50 13.15 2.65
C VAL A 46 -16.47 11.99 2.59
N ASN A 47 -16.27 11.12 1.61
CA ASN A 47 -17.04 9.93 1.40
C ASN A 47 -16.65 8.95 2.51
N LEU A 48 -17.31 9.09 3.66
CA LEU A 48 -17.22 8.16 4.77
C LEU A 48 -17.86 6.86 4.29
N GLY A 49 -17.05 5.91 3.83
CA GLY A 49 -17.54 4.55 3.59
C GLY A 49 -18.16 4.00 4.87
N HIS A 50 -19.31 3.34 4.78
CA HIS A 50 -19.87 2.69 5.95
C HIS A 50 -18.93 1.54 6.34
N PRO A 51 -18.53 1.40 7.62
CA PRO A 51 -17.59 0.36 8.04
C PRO A 51 -18.01 -1.05 7.64
N GLU A 52 -19.32 -1.30 7.56
CA GLU A 52 -19.86 -2.62 7.22
C GLU A 52 -19.94 -2.89 5.71
N ASP A 53 -19.74 -1.87 4.87
CA ASP A 53 -19.86 -2.03 3.44
C ASP A 53 -18.66 -2.83 2.89
N PRO A 54 -18.91 -3.95 2.20
CA PRO A 54 -17.83 -4.63 1.51
C PRO A 54 -17.25 -3.72 0.43
N THR A 55 -15.95 -3.83 0.18
CA THR A 55 -15.24 -3.02 -0.82
C THR A 55 -14.62 -3.91 -1.89
N CYS A 56 -14.74 -3.50 -3.16
CA CYS A 56 -14.09 -4.19 -4.26
C CYS A 56 -12.63 -3.74 -4.32
N LEU A 57 -11.66 -4.63 -4.54
CA LEU A 57 -10.24 -4.28 -4.65
C LEU A 57 -9.66 -4.65 -6.01
N ILE A 58 -9.00 -3.69 -6.66
CA ILE A 58 -8.17 -3.92 -7.85
C ILE A 58 -6.79 -3.36 -7.56
N SER A 59 -5.74 -4.13 -7.84
CA SER A 59 -4.36 -3.67 -7.70
C SER A 59 -3.67 -3.65 -9.05
N THR A 60 -3.03 -2.53 -9.38
CA THR A 60 -2.30 -2.37 -10.64
C THR A 60 -0.82 -2.25 -10.39
N PHE A 61 -0.01 -2.94 -11.18
CA PHE A 61 1.43 -3.00 -11.04
C PHE A 61 2.05 -2.30 -12.23
N THR A 62 2.89 -1.31 -11.95
CA THR A 62 3.57 -0.55 -12.99
C THR A 62 5.06 -0.46 -12.72
N TYR A 63 5.86 -0.84 -13.70
CA TYR A 63 7.31 -0.76 -13.63
C TYR A 63 7.76 0.70 -13.80
N ARG A 64 8.68 1.15 -12.94
CA ARG A 64 9.21 2.53 -12.89
C ARG A 64 10.72 2.57 -12.98
N GLY A 65 11.32 1.58 -13.67
CA GLY A 65 12.77 1.46 -13.80
C GLY A 65 13.39 0.76 -12.58
N THR A 66 13.47 1.42 -11.44
CA THR A 66 14.16 0.87 -10.24
C THR A 66 13.21 0.31 -9.19
N TYR A 67 11.90 0.44 -9.40
CA TYR A 67 10.87 -0.07 -8.51
C TYR A 67 9.61 -0.47 -9.28
N ILE A 68 8.77 -1.28 -8.64
CA ILE A 68 7.40 -1.56 -9.05
C ILE A 68 6.49 -0.69 -8.18
N GLN A 69 5.67 0.13 -8.82
CA GLN A 69 4.60 0.87 -8.19
C GLN A 69 3.34 0.02 -8.22
N ILE A 70 2.74 -0.21 -7.06
CA ILE A 70 1.45 -0.87 -6.91
C ILE A 70 0.45 0.17 -6.45
N LEU A 71 -0.61 0.37 -7.22
CA LEU A 71 -1.74 1.19 -6.82
C LEU A 71 -2.92 0.28 -6.48
N SER A 72 -3.50 0.48 -5.30
CA SER A 72 -4.69 -0.23 -4.85
C SER A 72 -5.91 0.67 -4.99
N TYR A 73 -6.81 0.24 -5.88
CA TYR A 73 -8.08 0.85 -6.18
C TYR A 73 -9.18 0.16 -5.37
N SER A 74 -9.97 0.94 -4.64
CA SER A 74 -11.07 0.44 -3.85
C SER A 74 -12.37 1.18 -4.13
N SER A 75 -13.49 0.48 -4.02
CA SER A 75 -14.83 1.08 -4.03
C SER A 75 -15.19 1.79 -2.71
N TYR A 76 -14.28 1.81 -1.74
CA TYR A 76 -14.45 2.53 -0.47
C TYR A 76 -14.90 3.98 -0.71
N GLY A 77 -15.97 4.39 -0.01
CA GLY A 77 -16.55 5.73 -0.13
C GLY A 77 -17.57 5.88 -1.28
N TYR A 78 -17.79 4.86 -2.11
CA TYR A 78 -18.74 4.93 -3.23
C TYR A 78 -19.90 3.95 -3.11
N GLY A 79 -20.20 3.53 -1.87
CA GLY A 79 -21.21 2.54 -1.54
C GLY A 79 -20.66 1.11 -1.47
N PRO A 80 -21.52 0.13 -1.11
CA PRO A 80 -21.12 -1.27 -1.01
C PRO A 80 -20.72 -1.81 -2.39
N CYS A 81 -19.70 -2.67 -2.40
CA CYS A 81 -19.28 -3.44 -3.55
C CYS A 81 -20.44 -4.33 -4.06
N ASP A 82 -20.99 -4.02 -5.23
CA ASP A 82 -21.91 -4.93 -5.92
C ASP A 82 -21.09 -6.12 -6.44
N GLN A 83 -21.27 -7.26 -5.78
CA GLN A 83 -20.55 -8.50 -6.07
C GLN A 83 -20.79 -8.96 -7.52
N LYS A 84 -22.02 -8.89 -8.03
CA LYS A 84 -22.35 -9.35 -9.39
C LYS A 84 -21.70 -8.43 -10.43
N ALA A 85 -21.77 -7.13 -10.22
CA ALA A 85 -21.09 -6.16 -11.07
C ALA A 85 -19.57 -6.39 -11.05
N PHE A 86 -18.98 -6.57 -9.88
CA PHE A 86 -17.55 -6.79 -9.72
C PHE A 86 -17.09 -8.09 -10.36
N GLU A 87 -17.81 -9.20 -10.16
CA GLU A 87 -17.53 -10.49 -10.78
C GLU A 87 -17.59 -10.43 -12.31
N SER A 88 -18.51 -9.63 -12.87
CA SER A 88 -18.62 -9.43 -14.33
C SER A 88 -17.44 -8.68 -14.96
N LEU A 89 -16.65 -7.95 -14.17
CA LEU A 89 -15.48 -7.23 -14.70
C LEU A 89 -14.41 -8.22 -15.19
N THR A 90 -14.04 -8.09 -16.47
CA THR A 90 -12.96 -8.86 -17.07
C THR A 90 -11.64 -8.06 -17.03
N LEU A 91 -10.49 -8.74 -17.06
CA LEU A 91 -9.19 -8.05 -17.14
C LEU A 91 -9.11 -7.09 -18.34
N PRO A 92 -9.60 -7.44 -19.56
CA PRO A 92 -9.69 -6.48 -20.67
C PRO A 92 -10.52 -5.23 -20.35
N THR A 93 -11.68 -5.39 -19.71
CA THR A 93 -12.54 -4.26 -19.31
C THR A 93 -11.83 -3.34 -18.31
N ILE A 94 -11.17 -3.94 -17.31
CA ILE A 94 -10.39 -3.20 -16.31
C ILE A 94 -9.23 -2.47 -16.99
N ALA A 95 -8.47 -3.17 -17.84
CA ALA A 95 -7.36 -2.59 -18.59
C ALA A 95 -7.80 -1.43 -19.49
N ALA A 96 -8.93 -1.56 -20.19
CA ALA A 96 -9.48 -0.50 -21.03
C ALA A 96 -9.88 0.74 -20.22
N SER A 97 -10.50 0.54 -19.06
CA SER A 97 -10.89 1.63 -18.14
C SER A 97 -9.67 2.39 -17.62
N LEU A 98 -8.55 1.68 -17.41
CA LEU A 98 -7.29 2.24 -16.93
C LEU A 98 -6.38 2.76 -18.06
N ALA A 99 -6.65 2.44 -19.32
CA ALA A 99 -5.78 2.76 -20.45
C ALA A 99 -5.68 4.27 -20.74
N THR A 100 -6.66 5.04 -20.26
CA THR A 100 -6.70 6.51 -20.33
C THR A 100 -5.80 7.17 -19.30
N LEU A 101 -5.35 6.41 -18.29
CA LEU A 101 -4.41 6.91 -17.30
C LEU A 101 -3.01 6.90 -17.90
N ASP A 102 -2.23 7.92 -17.55
CA ASP A 102 -0.93 8.28 -18.12
C ASP A 102 0.10 7.12 -18.12
N ARG A 103 -0.13 6.08 -17.30
CA ARG A 103 0.82 5.00 -17.08
C ARG A 103 0.11 3.64 -17.12
N LYS A 104 0.29 2.91 -18.22
CA LYS A 104 -0.30 1.59 -18.44
C LYS A 104 0.33 0.56 -17.49
N PRO A 105 -0.46 -0.13 -16.65
CA PRO A 105 0.07 -1.18 -15.80
C PRO A 105 0.51 -2.38 -16.65
N TYR A 106 1.62 -3.02 -16.27
CA TYR A 106 2.06 -4.26 -16.94
C TYR A 106 1.32 -5.49 -16.39
N PHE A 107 0.78 -5.38 -15.17
CA PHE A 107 0.00 -6.43 -14.54
C PHE A 107 -1.15 -5.83 -13.73
N ILE A 108 -2.31 -6.47 -13.81
CA ILE A 108 -3.53 -6.08 -13.11
C ILE A 108 -3.98 -7.30 -12.31
N LEU A 109 -4.11 -7.13 -11.00
CA LEU A 109 -4.73 -8.08 -10.11
C LEU A 109 -6.16 -7.63 -9.82
N LYS A 110 -7.14 -8.37 -10.34
CA LYS A 110 -8.51 -8.29 -9.84
C LYS A 110 -8.55 -9.07 -8.53
N GLY A 111 -8.62 -8.35 -7.41
CA GLY A 111 -8.71 -8.94 -6.08
C GLY A 111 -10.11 -9.47 -5.79
N GLY A 112 -10.36 -9.77 -4.52
CA GLY A 112 -11.69 -10.11 -4.01
C GLY A 112 -12.46 -8.90 -3.49
N MET A 113 -13.66 -9.20 -3.02
CA MET A 113 -14.42 -8.30 -2.16
C MET A 113 -13.86 -8.39 -0.74
N ASN A 114 -13.51 -7.24 -0.16
CA ASN A 114 -12.90 -7.11 1.15
C ASN A 114 -13.91 -6.58 2.15
N ARG A 115 -13.93 -7.16 3.36
CA ARG A 115 -14.71 -6.68 4.49
C ARG A 115 -13.78 -6.32 5.62
N THR A 116 -14.00 -5.17 6.24
CA THR A 116 -13.13 -4.76 7.34
C THR A 116 -13.48 -5.51 8.63
N THR A 117 -12.49 -5.67 9.49
CA THR A 117 -12.63 -6.15 10.87
C THR A 117 -12.68 -4.99 11.86
N ALA A 118 -12.41 -3.76 11.42
CA ALA A 118 -12.43 -2.58 12.28
C ALA A 118 -13.86 -2.10 12.53
N SER A 119 -14.11 -1.58 13.73
CA SER A 119 -15.40 -0.95 14.05
C SER A 119 -15.65 0.29 13.19
N SER A 120 -14.58 1.01 12.82
CA SER A 120 -14.65 2.02 11.78
C SER A 120 -13.31 2.19 11.06
N VAL A 121 -13.40 2.57 9.79
CA VAL A 121 -12.25 2.90 8.94
C VAL A 121 -12.50 4.26 8.32
N THR A 122 -11.52 5.15 8.38
CA THR A 122 -11.48 6.36 7.58
C THR A 122 -10.28 6.28 6.64
N MET A 123 -10.52 6.41 5.34
CA MET A 123 -9.46 6.51 4.34
C MET A 123 -9.53 7.87 3.64
N GLY A 124 -8.40 8.56 3.57
CA GLY A 124 -8.25 9.76 2.75
C GLY A 124 -8.06 9.35 1.29
N LEU A 125 -9.06 9.63 0.45
CA LEU A 125 -8.99 9.40 -0.99
C LEU A 125 -8.02 10.40 -1.62
N THR A 126 -7.00 9.90 -2.32
CA THR A 126 -5.93 10.73 -2.88
C THR A 126 -6.22 11.24 -4.29
N ALA A 127 -7.23 10.68 -4.95
CA ALA A 127 -7.65 10.99 -6.32
C ALA A 127 -9.18 10.86 -6.46
N PRO A 128 -9.81 11.58 -7.41
CA PRO A 128 -11.21 11.36 -7.76
C PRO A 128 -11.44 9.90 -8.17
N PHE A 129 -12.70 9.45 -8.14
CA PHE A 129 -12.99 8.11 -8.61
C PHE A 129 -12.76 7.98 -10.11
N ILE A 130 -12.44 6.76 -10.51
CA ILE A 130 -12.54 6.28 -11.88
C ILE A 130 -13.68 5.26 -11.96
N GLU A 131 -14.33 5.20 -13.10
CA GLU A 131 -15.34 4.18 -13.38
C GLU A 131 -14.67 2.98 -14.03
N ILE A 132 -14.91 1.80 -13.46
CA ILE A 132 -14.49 0.52 -14.02
C ILE A 132 -15.76 -0.32 -14.16
N GLY A 133 -16.28 -0.41 -15.39
CA GLY A 133 -17.64 -0.85 -15.62
C GLY A 133 -18.65 0.10 -14.99
N VAL A 134 -19.55 -0.41 -14.15
CA VAL A 134 -20.54 0.40 -13.42
C VAL A 134 -20.10 0.79 -12.01
N LEU A 135 -18.91 0.35 -11.59
CA LEU A 135 -18.39 0.55 -10.25
C LEU A 135 -17.41 1.72 -10.22
N LYS A 136 -17.43 2.47 -9.10
CA LYS A 136 -16.54 3.59 -8.85
C LYS A 136 -15.40 3.17 -7.94
N PHE A 137 -14.18 3.56 -8.30
CA PHE A 137 -12.98 3.22 -7.55
C PHE A 137 -12.09 4.46 -7.34
N SER A 138 -11.54 4.63 -6.14
CA SER A 138 -10.44 5.58 -5.90
C SER A 138 -9.19 4.83 -5.45
N ILE A 139 -8.03 5.47 -5.64
CA ILE A 139 -6.78 4.99 -5.08
C ILE A 139 -6.83 5.21 -3.56
N ILE A 140 -6.67 4.13 -2.80
CA ILE A 140 -6.64 4.15 -1.33
C ILE A 140 -5.25 3.91 -0.75
N ALA A 141 -4.37 3.29 -1.52
CA ALA A 141 -3.01 2.98 -1.12
C ALA A 141 -2.07 2.92 -2.33
N GLU A 142 -0.83 3.33 -2.09
CA GLU A 142 0.28 3.18 -3.02
C GLU A 142 1.41 2.40 -2.33
N THR A 143 1.86 1.31 -2.93
CA THR A 143 3.01 0.55 -2.46
C THR A 143 4.16 0.70 -3.45
N ILE A 144 5.31 1.13 -2.96
CA ILE A 144 6.54 1.23 -3.74
C ILE A 144 7.41 0.03 -3.37
N LEU A 145 7.63 -0.89 -4.31
CA LEU A 145 8.52 -2.03 -4.15
C LEU A 145 9.80 -1.80 -4.94
N PRO A 146 10.88 -1.34 -4.28
CA PRO A 146 12.21 -1.31 -4.88
C PRO A 146 12.59 -2.69 -5.43
N LEU A 147 13.19 -2.74 -6.63
CA LEU A 147 13.54 -4.03 -7.25
C LEU A 147 14.56 -4.82 -6.41
N ASN A 148 15.39 -4.15 -5.62
CA ASN A 148 16.31 -4.84 -4.71
C ASN A 148 15.56 -5.67 -3.64
N VAL A 149 14.36 -5.28 -3.21
CA VAL A 149 13.53 -6.06 -2.28
C VAL A 149 13.10 -7.38 -2.93
N LEU A 150 12.75 -7.35 -4.22
CA LEU A 150 12.42 -8.58 -4.95
C LEU A 150 13.63 -9.52 -4.97
N LEU A 151 14.83 -9.00 -5.20
CA LEU A 151 16.07 -9.80 -5.26
C LEU A 151 16.47 -10.39 -3.90
N THR A 152 16.08 -9.76 -2.78
CA THR A 152 16.40 -10.25 -1.44
C THR A 152 15.56 -11.45 -0.98
N SER A 153 14.50 -11.82 -1.71
CA SER A 153 13.65 -12.96 -1.39
C SER A 153 13.52 -13.92 -2.57
N PRO A 154 14.07 -15.14 -2.49
CA PRO A 154 13.91 -16.15 -3.54
C PRO A 154 12.45 -16.45 -3.89
N ASN A 155 11.54 -16.34 -2.92
CA ASN A 155 10.10 -16.56 -3.15
C ASN A 155 9.46 -15.41 -3.93
N LEU A 156 9.80 -14.16 -3.61
CA LEU A 156 9.31 -13.00 -4.36
C LEU A 156 9.75 -13.03 -5.82
N VAL A 157 10.99 -13.46 -6.11
CA VAL A 157 11.47 -13.63 -7.49
C VAL A 157 10.70 -14.74 -8.22
N LYS A 158 10.48 -15.88 -7.56
CA LYS A 158 9.90 -17.08 -8.21
C LYS A 158 8.38 -16.99 -8.39
N GLN A 159 7.67 -16.51 -7.39
CA GLN A 159 6.21 -16.54 -7.30
C GLN A 159 5.60 -15.16 -7.57
N GLY A 160 6.37 -14.09 -7.40
CA GLY A 160 5.87 -12.73 -7.46
C GLY A 160 5.24 -12.28 -6.16
N PHE A 161 5.08 -10.97 -6.03
CA PHE A 161 4.56 -10.32 -4.82
C PHE A 161 3.15 -10.79 -4.44
N THR A 162 2.26 -10.98 -5.42
CA THR A 162 0.85 -11.34 -5.18
C THR A 162 0.65 -12.79 -4.75
N ALA A 163 1.65 -13.65 -4.92
CA ALA A 163 1.58 -15.07 -4.59
C ALA A 163 2.48 -15.45 -3.40
N THR A 164 3.19 -14.48 -2.82
CA THR A 164 4.07 -14.72 -1.66
C THR A 164 3.45 -14.11 -0.40
N PRO A 165 2.75 -14.90 0.44
CA PRO A 165 2.16 -14.39 1.68
C PRO A 165 3.24 -14.05 2.71
N TYR A 166 2.86 -13.33 3.76
CA TYR A 166 3.72 -12.98 4.90
C TYR A 166 4.94 -12.11 4.56
N VAL A 167 4.91 -11.41 3.43
CA VAL A 167 5.93 -10.44 3.05
C VAL A 167 5.50 -9.06 3.56
N GLU A 168 6.37 -8.43 4.36
CA GLU A 168 6.21 -7.03 4.74
C GLU A 168 6.41 -6.12 3.52
N TYR A 169 5.49 -5.19 3.31
CA TYR A 169 5.63 -4.14 2.29
C TYR A 169 5.20 -2.77 2.82
N PRO A 170 5.87 -1.69 2.40
CA PRO A 170 5.46 -0.34 2.74
C PRO A 170 4.21 0.04 1.94
N SER A 171 3.19 0.56 2.62
CA SER A 171 1.97 1.11 2.00
C SER A 171 1.87 2.59 2.38
N ILE A 172 1.77 3.46 1.39
CA ILE A 172 1.46 4.87 1.54
C ILE A 172 -0.06 5.02 1.44
N GLU A 173 -0.70 5.34 2.54
CA GLU A 173 -2.16 5.38 2.64
C GLU A 173 -2.60 6.35 3.72
N LYS A 174 -3.63 7.16 3.48
CA LYS A 174 -4.18 8.05 4.50
C LYS A 174 -5.23 7.30 5.34
N SER A 175 -4.81 6.28 6.06
CA SER A 175 -5.72 5.38 6.78
C SER A 175 -5.78 5.65 8.27
N TYR A 176 -6.98 5.50 8.83
CA TYR A 176 -7.26 5.51 10.26
C TYR A 176 -8.22 4.36 10.57
N TYR A 177 -7.73 3.36 11.29
CA TYR A 177 -8.50 2.21 11.74
C TYR A 177 -8.79 2.34 13.23
N PHE A 178 -10.04 2.06 13.60
CA PHE A 178 -10.51 2.11 14.97
C PHE A 178 -11.26 0.82 15.30
N TRP A 179 -10.84 0.15 16.38
CA TRP A 179 -11.56 -0.94 17.01
C TRP A 179 -12.02 -0.51 18.40
N ALA A 180 -13.33 -0.65 18.65
CA ALA A 180 -13.95 -0.33 19.93
C ALA A 180 -13.61 -1.40 20.99
N PRO A 181 -13.69 -1.07 22.29
CA PRO A 181 -13.71 -2.07 23.36
C PRO A 181 -14.81 -3.11 23.08
N GLY A 182 -14.54 -4.37 23.42
CA GLY A 182 -15.40 -5.50 23.11
C GLY A 182 -15.23 -6.08 21.70
N SER A 183 -14.50 -5.41 20.79
CA SER A 183 -14.21 -5.96 19.47
C SER A 183 -13.27 -7.15 19.56
N GLU A 184 -13.56 -8.23 18.83
CA GLU A 184 -12.61 -9.31 18.58
C GLU A 184 -11.66 -8.88 17.46
N ILE A 185 -10.35 -8.98 17.70
CA ILE A 185 -9.33 -8.72 16.68
C ILE A 185 -8.51 -9.97 16.40
N TYR A 186 -7.96 -10.02 15.19
CA TYR A 186 -7.18 -11.13 14.66
C TYR A 186 -5.78 -10.61 14.38
N GLU A 187 -4.78 -11.23 15.00
CA GLU A 187 -3.40 -10.75 14.97
C GLU A 187 -2.46 -11.85 14.46
N LEU A 188 -1.61 -11.49 13.50
CA LEU A 188 -0.37 -12.21 13.22
C LEU A 188 0.74 -11.60 14.07
N ILE A 189 1.45 -12.42 14.82
CA ILE A 189 2.62 -12.00 15.59
C ILE A 189 3.84 -12.52 14.85
N ASP A 190 4.71 -11.61 14.42
CA ASP A 190 5.94 -11.99 13.73
C ASP A 190 6.93 -12.70 14.68
N ARG A 191 8.03 -13.20 14.11
CA ARG A 191 9.10 -13.87 14.87
C ARG A 191 9.75 -13.02 15.97
N ASN A 192 9.57 -11.69 15.94
CA ASN A 192 10.12 -10.74 16.90
C ASN A 192 9.08 -10.29 17.93
N GLY A 193 7.87 -10.86 17.90
CA GLY A 193 6.78 -10.47 18.80
C GLY A 193 6.00 -9.23 18.33
N ILE A 194 6.23 -8.73 17.12
CA ILE A 194 5.54 -7.54 16.60
C ILE A 194 4.16 -7.93 16.07
N PRO A 195 3.07 -7.31 16.58
CA PRO A 195 1.73 -7.61 16.11
C PRO A 195 1.39 -6.92 14.79
N PHE A 196 0.72 -7.66 13.91
CA PHE A 196 0.04 -7.21 12.72
C PHE A 196 -1.44 -7.49 12.89
N VAL A 197 -2.26 -6.44 12.89
CA VAL A 197 -3.71 -6.53 13.13
C VAL A 197 -4.40 -6.65 11.79
N MET A 198 -5.28 -7.65 11.63
CA MET A 198 -6.07 -7.82 10.41
C MET A 198 -6.96 -6.59 10.24
N THR A 199 -6.88 -5.93 9.08
CA THR A 199 -7.74 -4.79 8.71
C THR A 199 -8.89 -5.22 7.83
N SER A 200 -8.72 -6.28 7.04
CA SER A 200 -9.79 -6.82 6.20
C SER A 200 -9.58 -8.29 5.87
N TYR A 201 -10.69 -9.01 5.70
CA TYR A 201 -10.72 -10.35 5.16
C TYR A 201 -11.30 -10.34 3.74
N SER A 202 -10.79 -11.21 2.87
CA SER A 202 -11.05 -11.20 1.43
C SER A 202 -11.84 -12.42 1.00
N SER A 203 -12.84 -12.23 0.13
CA SER A 203 -13.57 -13.31 -0.52
C SER A 203 -12.95 -13.77 -1.83
N GLN A 204 -11.66 -13.46 -2.07
CA GLN A 204 -10.97 -13.74 -3.33
C GLN A 204 -10.85 -15.23 -3.61
N TYR A 205 -10.60 -16.04 -2.58
CA TYR A 205 -10.42 -17.49 -2.71
C TYR A 205 -11.60 -18.30 -2.18
N ASP A 206 -12.39 -17.72 -1.27
CA ASP A 206 -13.66 -18.27 -0.81
C ASP A 206 -14.76 -17.18 -0.89
N PRO A 207 -15.70 -17.25 -1.85
CA PRO A 207 -16.74 -16.25 -1.99
C PRO A 207 -17.74 -16.24 -0.81
N ASN A 208 -17.78 -17.30 -0.01
CA ASN A 208 -18.74 -17.47 1.09
C ASN A 208 -18.15 -17.14 2.47
N VAL A 209 -16.89 -16.72 2.54
CA VAL A 209 -16.22 -16.43 3.82
C VAL A 209 -16.97 -15.38 4.64
N LYS A 210 -17.19 -15.68 5.93
CA LYS A 210 -17.83 -14.78 6.90
C LYS A 210 -16.87 -14.45 8.04
N LEU A 211 -17.17 -13.37 8.76
CA LEU A 211 -16.38 -12.94 9.93
C LEU A 211 -16.19 -14.07 10.95
N GLN A 212 -17.24 -14.86 11.22
CA GLN A 212 -17.18 -15.99 12.15
C GLN A 212 -16.20 -17.10 11.72
N ASP A 213 -15.92 -17.22 10.41
CA ASP A 213 -15.00 -18.23 9.89
C ASP A 213 -13.55 -17.88 10.21
N LEU A 214 -13.24 -16.62 10.54
CA LEU A 214 -11.89 -16.21 10.95
C LEU A 214 -11.39 -16.94 12.20
N LYS A 215 -12.30 -17.47 13.03
CA LYS A 215 -11.95 -18.32 14.19
C LYS A 215 -11.29 -19.65 13.81
N LYS A 216 -11.42 -20.06 12.55
CA LYS A 216 -10.82 -21.29 12.01
C LYS A 216 -9.40 -21.08 11.48
N LEU A 217 -8.98 -19.82 11.28
CA LEU A 217 -7.65 -19.48 10.74
C LEU A 217 -6.48 -20.15 11.45
N PRO A 218 -6.43 -20.27 12.80
CA PRO A 218 -5.32 -20.95 13.47
C PRO A 218 -5.05 -22.38 12.98
N ALA A 219 -6.07 -23.07 12.47
CA ALA A 219 -5.97 -24.45 12.00
C ALA A 219 -5.60 -24.58 10.52
N VAL A 220 -5.71 -23.50 9.74
CA VAL A 220 -5.54 -23.53 8.27
C VAL A 220 -4.39 -22.65 7.77
N LEU A 221 -3.93 -21.68 8.57
CA LEU A 221 -2.81 -20.81 8.20
C LEU A 221 -1.48 -21.57 8.18
N THR A 222 -0.73 -21.40 7.10
CA THR A 222 0.64 -21.90 6.93
C THR A 222 1.62 -20.80 7.33
N LEU A 223 1.75 -20.60 8.65
CA LEU A 223 2.57 -19.52 9.19
C LEU A 223 4.08 -19.73 8.95
N PRO A 224 4.85 -18.66 8.68
CA PRO A 224 6.31 -18.76 8.63
C PRO A 224 6.90 -19.18 9.98
N PRO A 225 8.14 -19.73 10.01
CA PRO A 225 8.79 -20.12 11.26
C PRO A 225 8.85 -18.97 12.28
N GLY A 226 8.43 -19.25 13.51
CA GLY A 226 8.39 -18.30 14.63
C GLY A 226 7.19 -17.36 14.64
N TRP A 227 6.32 -17.40 13.63
CA TRP A 227 5.09 -16.62 13.61
C TRP A 227 4.00 -17.34 14.39
N THR A 228 3.11 -16.56 14.99
CA THR A 228 1.90 -17.09 15.63
C THR A 228 0.68 -16.29 15.20
N PHE A 229 -0.49 -16.91 15.26
CA PHE A 229 -1.76 -16.23 15.10
C PHE A 229 -2.48 -16.23 16.45
N ARG A 230 -3.09 -15.11 16.81
CA ARG A 230 -3.94 -15.04 18.01
C ARG A 230 -5.19 -14.20 17.76
N MET A 231 -6.21 -14.51 18.55
CA MET A 231 -7.43 -13.73 18.64
C MET A 231 -7.52 -13.15 20.05
N ARG A 232 -7.95 -11.90 20.16
CA ARG A 232 -8.26 -11.32 21.48
C ARG A 232 -9.43 -10.35 21.39
N THR A 233 -10.22 -10.33 22.44
CA THR A 233 -11.23 -9.30 22.65
C THR A 233 -10.56 -8.10 23.29
N LEU A 234 -10.81 -6.91 22.74
CA LEU A 234 -10.26 -5.67 23.25
C LEU A 234 -10.95 -5.23 24.55
N ASP A 235 -10.16 -4.91 25.57
CA ASP A 235 -10.62 -4.24 26.79
C ASP A 235 -10.64 -2.70 26.62
N LYS A 236 -9.78 -2.18 25.75
CA LYS A 236 -9.62 -0.76 25.44
C LYS A 236 -9.66 -0.53 23.93
N VAL A 237 -9.90 0.71 23.56
CA VAL A 237 -9.79 1.17 22.17
C VAL A 237 -8.42 0.80 21.59
N LEU A 238 -8.41 0.27 20.36
CA LEU A 238 -7.23 0.16 19.54
C LEU A 238 -7.37 1.08 18.33
N GLN A 239 -6.35 1.91 18.09
CA GLN A 239 -6.27 2.79 16.93
C GLN A 239 -4.97 2.52 16.21
N ILE A 240 -5.05 2.41 14.88
CA ILE A 240 -3.86 2.33 14.02
C ILE A 240 -4.06 3.33 12.89
N ARG A 241 -3.10 4.25 12.75
CA ARG A 241 -3.16 5.30 11.73
C ARG A 241 -1.83 5.48 11.03
N ALA A 242 -1.89 5.77 9.74
CA ALA A 242 -0.71 6.19 9.01
C ALA A 242 -0.29 7.60 9.49
N LYS A 243 0.97 7.74 9.92
CA LYS A 243 1.49 9.00 10.48
C LYS A 243 1.80 9.98 9.35
N GLN A 244 1.19 11.17 9.36
CA GLN A 244 1.43 12.21 8.36
C GLN A 244 2.92 12.60 8.26
N LEU A 245 3.61 12.74 9.40
CA LEU A 245 5.05 13.05 9.45
C LEU A 245 5.93 11.95 8.84
N ALA A 246 5.44 10.71 8.76
CA ALA A 246 6.09 9.59 8.07
C ALA A 246 5.63 9.45 6.61
N GLY A 247 5.08 10.52 6.03
CA GLY A 247 4.53 10.51 4.67
C GLY A 247 3.33 9.59 4.50
N PHE A 248 2.59 9.32 5.59
CA PHE A 248 1.50 8.33 5.61
C PHE A 248 1.95 6.89 5.29
N THR A 249 3.21 6.56 5.59
CA THR A 249 3.73 5.21 5.39
C THR A 249 3.31 4.30 6.56
N THR A 250 2.74 3.14 6.23
CA THR A 250 2.53 2.02 7.13
C THR A 250 3.21 0.76 6.56
N VAL A 251 3.28 -0.30 7.36
CA VAL A 251 3.75 -1.61 6.90
C VAL A 251 2.57 -2.56 6.88
N ARG A 252 2.38 -3.26 5.76
CA ARG A 252 1.31 -4.23 5.57
C ARG A 252 1.85 -5.60 5.25
N ILE A 253 0.98 -6.59 5.46
CA ILE A 253 1.17 -7.98 5.12
C ILE A 253 -0.13 -8.54 4.57
N MET A 254 -0.02 -9.54 3.70
CA MET A 254 -1.14 -10.34 3.22
C MET A 254 -0.89 -11.81 3.58
N ASP A 255 -1.91 -12.54 4.02
CA ASP A 255 -1.84 -14.00 4.17
C ASP A 255 -2.23 -14.74 2.88
N GLU A 256 -2.16 -16.07 2.87
CA GLU A 256 -2.46 -16.90 1.71
C GLU A 256 -3.94 -16.87 1.27
N PHE A 257 -4.84 -16.36 2.13
CA PHE A 257 -6.25 -16.18 1.81
C PHE A 257 -6.56 -14.76 1.32
N GLY A 258 -5.54 -13.91 1.18
CA GLY A 258 -5.70 -12.54 0.74
C GLY A 258 -6.21 -11.60 1.83
N ASN A 259 -6.17 -12.00 3.11
CA ASN A 259 -6.52 -11.09 4.21
C ASN A 259 -5.38 -10.09 4.41
N PHE A 260 -5.72 -8.83 4.66
CA PHE A 260 -4.76 -7.75 4.84
C PHE A 260 -4.58 -7.42 6.31
N TYR A 261 -3.32 -7.25 6.71
CA TYR A 261 -2.92 -6.89 8.06
C TYR A 261 -2.10 -5.61 8.03
N ILE A 262 -2.19 -4.81 9.10
CA ILE A 262 -1.41 -3.59 9.31
C ILE A 262 -0.51 -3.77 10.53
N LYS A 263 0.75 -3.35 10.41
CA LYS A 263 1.70 -3.40 11.52
C LYS A 263 1.22 -2.49 12.65
N ASN A 264 0.98 -3.07 13.82
CA ASN A 264 0.65 -2.33 15.02
C ASN A 264 1.95 -2.01 15.77
N LYS A 265 2.56 -0.89 15.41
CA LYS A 265 3.61 -0.30 16.25
C LYS A 265 2.89 0.36 17.42
N ALA A 266 3.14 -0.11 18.64
CA ALA A 266 2.82 0.69 19.81
C ALA A 266 3.43 2.08 19.59
N ASP A 267 2.66 3.14 19.84
CA ASP A 267 3.15 4.50 19.65
C ASP A 267 4.45 4.69 20.45
N ASP A 268 5.56 4.90 19.74
CA ASP A 268 6.72 5.64 20.25
C ASP A 268 6.31 7.08 20.59
#